data_AF-A0A7S2P0J9-F1
#
_entry.id   AF-A0A7S2P0J9-F1
#
_cell.length_a   1.000
_cell.length_b   1.000
_cell.length_c   1.000
_cell.angle_alpha   90.00
_cell.angle_beta   90.00
_cell.angle_gamma   90.00
#
_symmetry.space_group_name_H-M   'P 1'
#
loop_
_entity.id
_entity.type
_entity.pdbx_description
1 polymer ?
#
loop_
_entity_poly.entity_id
_entity_poly.type
_entity_poly.pdbx_seq_one_letter_code
_entity_poly.pdbx_strand_id
1 'polypeptide(L)'
;ALSTGSVEWHRTYPEYTRSGEAAAILACCGMVVFGVKTHVLSGTDTVVAASASTGQVLWEHVTDEVMWNFSPATPGDGTVLFSSMCGAVFRLSALGELMWRA
;
A
#
# COMPACT_ATOMS: atom_id res chain seq x y z
N ALA A 1 15.58 16.49 3.20
CA ALA A 1 15.12 17.56 2.30
C ALA A 1 15.74 17.43 0.93
N LEU A 2 14.95 17.72 -0.13
CA LEU A 2 15.40 17.67 -1.53
C LEU A 2 16.68 18.48 -1.79
N SER A 3 16.88 19.58 -1.05
CA SER A 3 18.06 20.44 -1.17
C SER A 3 19.33 19.90 -0.52
N THR A 4 19.21 18.98 0.44
CA THR A 4 20.33 18.50 1.26
C THR A 4 20.56 16.99 1.17
N GLY A 5 19.59 16.24 0.63
CA GLY A 5 19.57 14.78 0.71
C GLY A 5 19.38 14.24 2.13
N SER A 6 19.09 15.09 3.12
CA SER A 6 18.88 14.64 4.50
C SER A 6 17.59 13.83 4.61
N VAL A 7 17.58 12.82 5.48
CA VAL A 7 16.36 12.11 5.87
C VAL A 7 15.46 13.10 6.62
N GLU A 8 14.24 13.32 6.14
CA GLU A 8 13.25 14.17 6.84
C GLU A 8 12.56 13.41 7.95
N TRP A 9 12.21 12.16 7.69
CA TRP A 9 11.65 11.24 8.66
C TRP A 9 12.06 9.82 8.34
N HIS A 10 12.10 9.00 9.37
CA HIS A 10 12.27 7.55 9.28
C HIS A 10 11.25 6.91 10.21
N ARG A 11 10.55 5.88 9.72
CA ARG A 11 9.56 5.13 10.48
C ARG A 11 9.63 3.66 10.13
N THR A 12 9.52 2.83 11.16
CA THR A 12 9.37 1.39 11.06
C THR A 12 7.96 1.02 11.53
N TYR A 13 7.37 0.01 10.90
CA TYR A 13 6.05 -0.52 11.24
C TYR A 13 6.20 -1.96 11.75
N PRO A 14 6.61 -2.15 13.02
CA PRO A 14 6.87 -3.49 13.59
C PRO A 14 5.63 -4.39 13.66
N GLU A 15 4.43 -3.82 13.60
CA GLU A 15 3.15 -4.51 13.56
C GLU A 15 2.92 -5.27 12.24
N TYR A 16 3.65 -4.93 11.17
CA TYR A 16 3.48 -5.53 9.86
C TYR A 16 4.61 -6.50 9.52
N THR A 17 4.25 -7.64 8.93
CA THR A 17 5.23 -8.55 8.36
C THR A 17 5.51 -8.17 6.90
N ARG A 18 6.80 -8.02 6.56
CA ARG A 18 7.19 -7.78 5.17
C ARG A 18 7.00 -9.06 4.35
N SER A 19 6.16 -8.98 3.33
CA SER A 19 6.01 -10.03 2.32
C SER A 19 7.04 -9.80 1.21
N GLY A 20 7.74 -10.87 0.78
CA GLY A 20 8.64 -10.81 -0.39
C GLY A 20 7.92 -10.47 -1.70
N GLU A 21 6.60 -10.63 -1.70
CA GLU A 21 5.71 -10.40 -2.84
C GLU A 21 5.19 -8.97 -2.93
N ALA A 22 5.56 -8.07 -2.01
CA ALA A 22 5.21 -6.64 -2.05
C ALA A 22 6.44 -5.76 -2.26
N ALA A 23 7.09 -5.94 -3.41
CA ALA A 23 8.33 -5.25 -3.73
C ALA A 23 8.14 -3.79 -4.15
N ALA A 24 6.96 -3.42 -4.66
CA ALA A 24 6.67 -2.08 -5.14
C ALA A 24 6.08 -1.19 -4.04
N ILE A 25 6.40 0.10 -4.14
CA ILE A 25 5.85 1.18 -3.32
C ILE A 25 5.36 2.26 -4.27
N LEU A 26 4.14 2.76 -4.03
CA LEU A 26 3.59 3.91 -4.74
C LEU A 26 3.70 5.14 -3.85
N ALA A 27 4.33 6.21 -4.34
CA ALA A 27 4.31 7.51 -3.68
C ALA A 27 3.52 8.51 -4.53
N CYS A 28 2.35 8.93 -4.06
CA CYS A 28 1.46 9.85 -4.79
C CYS A 28 0.50 10.56 -3.85
N CYS A 29 0.02 11.74 -4.23
CA CYS A 29 -1.10 12.42 -3.54
C CYS A 29 -0.88 12.60 -2.02
N GLY A 30 0.36 12.80 -1.58
CA GLY A 30 0.72 12.93 -0.15
C GLY A 30 0.77 11.60 0.62
N MET A 31 0.67 10.47 -0.06
CA MET A 31 0.70 9.12 0.51
C MET A 31 1.89 8.31 -0.01
N VAL A 32 2.34 7.36 0.80
CA VAL A 32 3.18 6.22 0.43
C VAL A 32 2.36 4.97 0.66
N VAL A 33 2.12 4.19 -0.40
CA VAL A 33 1.27 3.00 -0.40
C VAL A 33 2.12 1.76 -0.63
N PHE A 34 1.95 0.75 0.23
CA PHE A 34 2.74 -0.47 0.20
C PHE A 34 1.92 -1.66 0.70
N GLY A 35 2.31 -2.85 0.22
CA GLY A 35 1.70 -4.11 0.63
C GLY A 35 2.41 -4.69 1.84
N VAL A 36 1.62 -5.25 2.76
CA VAL A 36 2.13 -5.97 3.93
C VAL A 36 1.36 -7.28 4.13
N LYS A 37 1.88 -8.11 5.01
CA LYS A 37 1.16 -9.27 5.54
C LYS A 37 0.77 -8.99 6.99
N THR A 38 -0.52 -9.06 7.30
CA THR A 38 -1.05 -8.96 8.66
C THR A 38 -1.79 -10.22 9.10
N HIS A 39 -2.32 -11.03 8.18
CA HIS A 39 -3.16 -12.19 8.49
C HIS A 39 -2.52 -13.54 8.12
N VAL A 40 -3.34 -14.59 8.22
CA VAL A 40 -2.98 -16.01 8.15
C VAL A 40 -2.54 -16.44 6.75
N LEU A 41 -2.93 -15.69 5.71
CA LEU A 41 -2.65 -16.08 4.33
C LEU A 41 -1.15 -16.12 4.03
N SER A 42 -0.75 -16.98 3.10
CA SER A 42 0.66 -17.21 2.76
C SER A 42 1.25 -16.13 1.83
N GLY A 43 0.92 -14.85 2.05
CA GLY A 43 1.45 -13.75 1.25
C GLY A 43 0.94 -12.38 1.69
N THR A 44 1.16 -11.37 0.84
CA THR A 44 0.65 -10.01 1.04
C THR A 44 -0.87 -10.05 1.00
N ASP A 45 -1.54 -9.53 2.03
CA ASP A 45 -3.00 -9.55 2.17
C ASP A 45 -3.56 -8.19 2.58
N THR A 46 -2.70 -7.22 2.85
CA THR A 46 -3.11 -5.91 3.34
C THR A 46 -2.38 -4.82 2.59
N VAL A 47 -3.13 -3.80 2.19
CA VAL A 47 -2.60 -2.56 1.60
C VAL A 47 -2.61 -1.48 2.67
N VAL A 48 -1.48 -0.83 2.88
CA VAL A 48 -1.32 0.25 3.85
C VAL A 48 -0.98 1.53 3.09
N ALA A 49 -1.62 2.64 3.47
CA ALA A 49 -1.15 3.97 3.12
C ALA A 49 -0.63 4.70 4.35
N ALA A 50 0.52 5.34 4.18
CA ALA A 50 1.12 6.22 5.17
C ALA A 50 1.31 7.62 4.60
N SER A 51 1.31 8.63 5.45
CA SER A 51 1.61 10.00 5.08
C SER A 51 3.03 10.11 4.54
N ALA A 52 3.19 10.71 3.36
CA ALA A 52 4.50 10.93 2.75
C ALA A 52 5.37 11.95 3.52
N SER A 53 4.76 12.78 4.38
CA SER A 53 5.48 13.78 5.16
C SER A 53 5.86 13.34 6.58
N THR A 54 5.23 12.28 7.11
CA THR A 54 5.43 11.85 8.50
C THR A 54 5.58 10.33 8.69
N GLY A 55 5.26 9.54 7.67
CA GLY A 55 5.11 8.10 7.75
C GLY A 55 3.93 7.64 8.60
N GLN A 56 3.08 8.52 9.15
CA GLN A 56 1.94 8.05 9.95
C GLN A 56 0.97 7.27 9.07
N VAL A 57 0.52 6.11 9.54
CA VAL A 57 -0.51 5.32 8.85
C VAL A 57 -1.78 6.17 8.74
N LEU A 58 -2.31 6.23 7.52
CA LEU A 58 -3.55 6.92 7.18
C LEU A 58 -4.72 5.94 7.18
N TRP A 59 -4.51 4.78 6.55
CA TRP A 59 -5.50 3.71 6.46
C TRP A 59 -4.84 2.37 6.15
N GLU A 60 -5.59 1.31 6.40
CA GLU A 60 -5.29 -0.06 6.05
C GLU A 60 -6.50 -0.68 5.35
N HIS A 61 -6.25 -1.49 4.33
CA HIS A 61 -7.27 -2.25 3.63
C HIS A 61 -6.85 -3.71 3.57
N VAL A 62 -7.56 -4.55 4.32
CA VAL A 62 -7.37 -6.01 4.31
C VAL A 62 -8.17 -6.59 3.14
N THR A 63 -7.50 -7.41 2.35
CA THR A 63 -8.09 -8.15 1.23
C THR A 63 -8.38 -9.58 1.65
N ASP A 64 -9.32 -10.22 0.95
CA ASP A 64 -9.67 -11.64 1.12
C ASP A 64 -8.83 -12.57 0.22
N GLU A 65 -7.90 -12.03 -0.54
CA GLU A 65 -7.05 -12.75 -1.48
C GLU A 65 -5.57 -12.39 -1.29
N VAL A 66 -4.69 -13.30 -1.69
CA VAL A 66 -3.26 -13.01 -1.69
C VAL A 66 -2.88 -12.14 -2.89
N MET A 67 -2.09 -11.11 -2.65
CA MET A 67 -1.46 -10.28 -3.67
C MET A 67 -0.01 -10.74 -3.89
N TRP A 68 0.24 -11.45 -4.99
CA TRP A 68 1.59 -11.76 -5.47
C TRP A 68 2.08 -10.66 -6.41
N ASN A 69 3.37 -10.32 -6.33
CA ASN A 69 3.95 -9.21 -7.09
C ASN A 69 3.14 -7.91 -6.96
N PHE A 70 2.73 -7.56 -5.74
CA PHE A 70 1.94 -6.36 -5.47
C PHE A 70 2.61 -5.13 -6.07
N SER A 71 1.90 -4.50 -7.00
CA SER A 71 2.35 -3.35 -7.79
C SER A 71 1.22 -2.32 -7.86
N PRO A 72 1.12 -1.43 -6.85
CA PRO A 72 0.04 -0.46 -6.79
C PRO A 72 0.23 0.65 -7.84
N ALA A 73 -0.88 1.12 -8.41
CA ALA A 73 -0.93 2.21 -9.38
C ALA A 73 -2.01 3.22 -9.00
N THR A 74 -1.95 4.41 -9.60
CA THR A 74 -3.00 5.43 -9.46
C THR A 74 -3.18 6.15 -10.78
N PRO A 75 -4.41 6.57 -11.15
CA PRO A 75 -4.63 7.47 -12.27
C PRO A 75 -4.38 8.95 -11.90
N GLY A 76 -4.00 9.25 -10.64
CA GLY A 76 -3.72 10.61 -10.17
C GLY A 76 -4.92 11.34 -9.56
N ASP A 77 -6.04 10.64 -9.35
CA ASP A 77 -7.27 11.17 -8.73
C ASP A 77 -7.37 10.86 -7.23
N GLY A 78 -6.27 10.42 -6.61
CA GLY A 78 -6.22 9.99 -5.22
C GLY A 78 -6.68 8.55 -4.96
N THR A 79 -7.16 7.82 -5.98
CA THR A 79 -7.50 6.40 -5.86
C THR A 79 -6.28 5.50 -6.09
N VAL A 80 -6.34 4.29 -5.53
CA VAL A 80 -5.27 3.28 -5.67
C VAL A 80 -5.84 2.05 -6.36
N LEU A 81 -5.10 1.54 -7.34
CA LEU A 81 -5.38 0.32 -8.08
C LEU A 81 -4.33 -0.73 -7.74
N PHE A 82 -4.75 -1.98 -7.60
CA PHE A 82 -3.85 -3.12 -7.49
C PHE A 82 -4.57 -4.42 -7.90
N SER A 83 -3.82 -5.50 -8.00
CA SER A 83 -4.33 -6.82 -8.37
C SER A 83 -3.98 -7.89 -7.36
N SER A 84 -4.81 -8.93 -7.29
CA SER A 84 -4.49 -10.16 -6.56
C SER A 84 -3.82 -11.20 -7.47
N MET A 85 -3.36 -12.29 -6.86
CA MET A 85 -2.85 -13.48 -7.54
C MET A 85 -3.90 -14.12 -8.46
N CYS A 86 -5.19 -14.06 -8.10
CA CYS A 86 -6.27 -14.66 -8.88
C CYS A 86 -6.71 -13.80 -10.06
N GLY A 87 -6.07 -12.65 -10.28
CA GLY A 87 -6.38 -11.72 -11.37
C GLY A 87 -7.51 -10.73 -11.06
N ALA A 88 -8.02 -10.72 -9.81
CA ALA A 88 -8.97 -9.69 -9.41
C ALA A 88 -8.28 -8.32 -9.38
N VAL A 89 -9.00 -7.29 -9.82
CA VAL A 89 -8.51 -5.91 -9.80
C VAL A 89 -9.33 -5.13 -8.79
N PHE A 90 -8.65 -4.39 -7.92
CA PHE A 90 -9.24 -3.60 -6.86
C PHE A 90 -8.99 -2.13 -7.13
N ARG A 91 -9.99 -1.29 -6.80
CA ARG A 91 -9.78 0.16 -6.69
C ARG A 91 -10.24 0.64 -5.32
N LEU A 92 -9.34 1.28 -4.60
CA LEU A 92 -9.61 1.91 -3.32
C LEU A 92 -9.72 3.43 -3.47
N SER A 93 -10.58 4.02 -2.65
CA SER A 93 -10.68 5.46 -2.49
C SER A 93 -9.42 6.02 -1.82
N ALA A 94 -9.28 7.35 -1.80
CA ALA A 94 -8.20 8.02 -1.06
C ALA A 94 -8.22 7.72 0.46
N LEU A 95 -9.35 7.23 0.97
CA LEU A 95 -9.55 6.84 2.38
C LEU A 95 -9.36 5.33 2.61
N GLY A 96 -8.97 4.56 1.59
CA GLY A 96 -8.75 3.11 1.70
C GLY A 96 -10.01 2.26 1.59
N GLU A 97 -11.14 2.85 1.20
CA GLU A 97 -12.42 2.14 1.05
C GLU A 97 -12.50 1.48 -0.34
N LEU A 98 -13.01 0.24 -0.41
CA LEU A 98 -13.21 -0.44 -1.69
C LEU A 98 -14.28 0.27 -2.53
N MET A 99 -13.87 0.81 -3.67
CA MET A 99 -14.79 1.42 -4.64
C MET A 99 -15.38 0.35 -5.57
N TRP A 100 -14.52 -0.54 -6.08
CA TRP A 100 -14.95 -1.68 -6.89
C TRP A 100 -13.90 -2.78 -6.93
N ARG A 101 -14.36 -3.99 -7.27
CA ARG A 101 -13.56 -5.17 -7.59
C ARG A 101 -14.12 -5.82 -8.86
N ALA A 102 -13.24 -6.25 -9.77
CA ALA A 102 -13.58 -6.95 -11.01
C ALA A 102 -12.77 -8.24 -11.15
#